data_AF-A0A7C3CD66-F1
#
_entry.id   AF-A0A7C3CD66-F1
#
_cell.length_a   1.000
_cell.length_b   1.000
_cell.length_c   1.000
_cell.angle_alpha   90.00
_cell.angle_beta   90.00
_cell.angle_gamma   90.00
#
_symmetry.space_group_name_H-M   'P 1'
#
loop_
_entity.id
_entity.type
_entity.pdbx_description
1 polymer ?
#
loop_
_entity_poly.entity_id
_entity_poly.type
_entity_poly.pdbx_seq_one_letter_code
_entity_poly.pdbx_strand_id
1 'polypeptide(L)'
;MINLAQQFRDEVINITQYVRALQDSFDAEEPTIFSFVPEARRWLRVTAALMLLCDRWPDKTQRPPLFGVPIGVKDIFHVNGLPTRAGSSLPPDVLAGAELQAVTRLKAAGAFVLGKTVTTEFAWFGPGPARNPHNPLHTPGGSSSGSGAAVGAGIVPIALGSQTIGSINRPSSFRGCVGFKPSYDRISKEGAIELSRSHDHVGVLAESVSSAELAIATMIGTDAWQPVHGKGRPAVLGIPVGAYLEQVEAVGMARFWEAVVHLEDKGYIVKRIPALDNIAQLDKQHRRLLAADAASYHAQFSDYHGLYHEKTRELIAQGQTVTKAEIMADKQAKSDLATHLTALMDANGIDLWLTPSAPGPAPLGHASTGNPIMQLPFTMAGFPMLNIPFGMVDGLPVGVQFSGRFGHDEGVFDFGRRLEIALNN
;
A
#
# COMPACT_ATOMS: atom_id res chain seq x y z
N MET A 1 1.40 18.52 0.73
CA MET A 1 2.73 18.59 0.07
C MET A 1 2.65 18.85 -1.43
N ILE A 2 1.59 18.40 -2.13
CA ILE A 2 1.41 18.65 -3.58
C ILE A 2 1.42 20.14 -3.93
N ASN A 3 0.73 20.98 -3.16
CA ASN A 3 0.73 22.43 -3.38
C ASN A 3 2.14 23.04 -3.31
N LEU A 4 2.99 22.56 -2.38
CA LEU A 4 4.36 23.03 -2.25
C LEU A 4 5.22 22.60 -3.45
N ALA A 5 5.06 21.36 -3.91
CA ALA A 5 5.70 20.88 -5.13
C ALA A 5 5.22 21.66 -6.37
N GLN A 6 3.94 22.04 -6.43
CA GLN A 6 3.40 22.88 -7.51
C GLN A 6 4.00 24.29 -7.49
N GLN A 7 4.10 24.93 -6.32
CA GLN A 7 4.78 26.22 -6.17
C GLN A 7 6.24 26.16 -6.61
N PHE A 8 6.95 25.07 -6.30
CA PHE A 8 8.32 24.86 -6.78
C PHE A 8 8.37 24.63 -8.30
N ARG A 9 7.46 23.81 -8.83
CA ARG A 9 7.32 23.54 -10.28
C ARG A 9 7.02 24.81 -11.07
N ASP A 10 6.27 25.74 -10.50
CA ASP A 10 5.91 27.01 -11.12
C ASP A 10 6.91 28.14 -10.81
N GLU A 11 7.99 27.84 -10.08
CA GLU A 11 9.05 28.79 -9.67
C GLU A 11 8.55 29.93 -8.78
N VAL A 12 7.43 29.73 -8.07
CA VAL A 12 6.95 30.63 -7.03
C VAL A 12 7.91 30.63 -5.84
N ILE A 13 8.54 29.49 -5.57
CA ILE A 13 9.61 29.34 -4.58
C ILE A 13 10.85 28.73 -5.23
N ASN A 14 12.03 29.14 -4.76
CA ASN A 14 13.30 28.58 -5.23
C ASN A 14 13.67 27.28 -4.50
N ILE A 15 14.70 26.59 -4.99
CA ILE A 15 15.16 25.31 -4.42
C ILE A 15 15.52 25.39 -2.93
N THR A 16 16.11 26.49 -2.47
CA THR A 16 16.50 26.64 -1.07
C THR A 16 15.27 26.78 -0.18
N GLN A 17 14.29 27.58 -0.61
CA GLN A 17 13.00 27.71 0.07
C GLN A 17 12.24 26.38 0.08
N TYR A 18 12.26 25.66 -1.04
CA TYR A 18 11.58 24.38 -1.14
C TYR A 18 12.20 23.34 -0.20
N VAL A 19 13.52 23.15 -0.24
CA VAL A 19 14.23 22.23 0.64
C VAL A 19 14.00 22.57 2.12
N ARG A 20 14.03 23.86 2.48
CA ARG A 20 13.75 24.27 3.85
C ARG A 20 12.33 23.88 4.27
N ALA A 21 11.32 24.16 3.45
CA ALA A 21 9.94 23.78 3.75
C ALA A 21 9.75 22.25 3.87
N LEU A 22 10.44 21.46 3.04
CA LEU A 22 10.46 20.01 3.18
C LEU A 22 11.09 19.59 4.52
N GLN A 23 12.20 20.23 4.90
CA GLN A 23 12.90 19.94 6.13
C GLN A 23 12.09 20.32 7.36
N ASP A 24 11.46 21.49 7.38
CA ASP A 24 10.63 21.93 8.49
C ASP A 24 9.44 20.97 8.70
N SER A 25 8.78 20.53 7.62
CA SER A 25 7.71 19.52 7.68
C SER A 25 8.21 18.18 8.21
N PHE A 26 9.38 17.74 7.74
CA PHE A 26 9.99 16.49 8.19
C PHE A 26 10.37 16.52 9.68
N ASP A 27 11.05 17.59 10.12
CA ASP A 27 11.58 17.74 11.47
C ASP A 27 10.45 17.96 12.51
N ALA A 28 9.28 18.46 12.08
CA ALA A 28 8.10 18.57 12.93
C ALA A 28 7.48 17.22 13.30
N GLU A 29 7.47 16.26 12.38
CA GLU A 29 6.72 15.00 12.53
C GLU A 29 7.63 13.80 12.83
N GLU A 30 8.73 13.63 12.06
CA GLU A 30 9.55 12.42 12.07
C GLU A 30 10.09 12.02 13.46
N PRO A 31 10.55 12.94 14.33
CA PRO A 31 11.09 12.58 15.64
C PRO A 31 10.11 11.83 16.54
N THR A 32 8.81 11.87 16.23
CA THR A 32 7.77 11.16 17.01
C THR A 32 7.18 9.97 16.25
N ILE A 33 7.16 10.01 14.92
CA ILE A 33 6.51 8.96 14.11
C ILE A 33 7.48 7.90 13.57
N PHE A 34 8.78 8.19 13.47
CA PHE A 34 9.83 7.27 13.00
C PHE A 34 9.47 6.55 11.68
N SER A 35 8.98 7.30 10.69
CA SER A 35 8.44 6.77 9.45
C SER A 35 9.51 6.47 8.39
N PHE A 36 10.70 7.06 8.51
CA PHE A 36 11.83 6.86 7.60
C PHE A 36 12.99 6.12 8.26
N VAL A 37 13.71 5.34 7.45
CA VAL A 37 15.00 4.79 7.84
C VAL A 37 15.99 5.96 8.05
N PRO A 38 16.75 6.00 9.17
CA PRO A 38 17.71 7.07 9.42
C PRO A 38 18.71 7.26 8.28
N GLU A 39 18.98 8.51 7.93
CA GLU A 39 19.87 8.87 6.82
C GLU A 39 20.67 10.13 7.15
N ALA A 40 21.99 9.99 7.38
CA ALA A 40 22.83 11.07 7.87
C ALA A 40 22.96 12.29 6.93
N ARG A 41 22.85 12.09 5.61
CA ARG A 41 23.04 13.15 4.59
C ARG A 41 21.79 13.41 3.74
N ARG A 42 20.60 13.20 4.29
CA ARG A 42 19.32 13.32 3.57
C ARG A 42 19.18 14.65 2.83
N TRP A 43 19.32 15.77 3.53
CA TRP A 43 19.08 17.09 2.95
C TRP A 43 20.13 17.48 1.91
N LEU A 44 21.37 17.03 2.07
CA LEU A 44 22.40 17.18 1.04
C LEU A 44 22.01 16.40 -0.24
N ARG A 45 21.60 15.14 -0.11
CA ARG A 45 21.16 14.32 -1.24
C ARG A 45 19.90 14.87 -1.91
N VAL A 46 18.91 15.29 -1.11
CA VAL A 46 17.65 15.89 -1.61
C VAL A 46 17.93 17.18 -2.38
N THR A 47 18.79 18.05 -1.85
CA THR A 47 19.20 19.29 -2.54
C THR A 47 19.87 18.96 -3.88
N ALA A 48 20.82 18.02 -3.89
CA ALA A 48 21.49 17.61 -5.12
C ALA A 48 20.52 16.98 -6.15
N ALA A 49 19.57 16.16 -5.68
CA ALA A 49 18.56 15.54 -6.55
C ALA A 49 17.64 16.60 -7.19
N LEU A 50 17.25 17.63 -6.44
CA LEU A 50 16.43 18.73 -6.95
C LEU A 50 17.21 19.62 -7.93
N MET A 51 18.50 19.88 -7.69
CA MET A 51 19.35 20.58 -8.65
C MET A 51 19.43 19.84 -9.99
N LEU A 52 19.75 18.53 -9.94
CA LEU A 52 19.78 17.69 -11.14
C LEU A 52 18.43 17.61 -11.86
N LEU A 53 17.33 17.70 -11.11
CA LEU A 53 15.99 17.71 -11.67
C LEU A 53 15.70 19.03 -12.42
N CYS A 54 16.09 20.18 -11.85
CA CYS A 54 16.02 21.48 -12.51
C CYS A 54 16.90 21.54 -13.77
N ASP A 55 18.12 21.00 -13.71
CA ASP A 55 19.03 20.94 -14.86
C ASP A 55 18.48 20.07 -16.00
N ARG A 56 17.77 18.99 -15.65
CA ARG A 56 17.13 18.11 -16.63
C ARG A 56 15.91 18.76 -17.30
N TRP A 57 15.18 19.60 -16.56
CA TRP A 57 13.96 20.26 -17.04
C TRP A 57 14.03 21.79 -16.81
N PRO A 58 14.93 22.48 -17.55
CA PRO A 58 15.14 23.92 -17.37
C PRO A 58 13.93 24.72 -17.87
N ASP A 59 13.24 24.23 -18.89
CA ASP A 59 11.99 24.82 -19.38
C ASP A 59 10.80 24.36 -18.53
N LYS A 60 10.21 25.30 -17.79
CA LYS A 60 9.06 25.05 -16.92
C LYS A 60 7.84 24.49 -17.67
N THR A 61 7.66 24.83 -18.95
CA THR A 61 6.52 24.35 -19.74
C THR A 61 6.64 22.87 -20.10
N GLN A 62 7.84 22.31 -19.98
CA GLN A 62 8.13 20.90 -20.26
C GLN A 62 8.26 20.05 -18.98
N ARG A 63 8.20 20.67 -17.79
CA ARG A 63 8.33 19.93 -16.52
C ARG A 63 7.26 18.84 -16.42
N PRO A 64 7.63 17.59 -16.10
CA PRO A 64 6.70 16.47 -16.07
C PRO A 64 5.71 16.55 -14.89
N PRO A 65 4.63 15.75 -14.87
CA PRO A 65 3.54 15.87 -13.90
C PRO A 65 3.95 15.75 -12.44
N LEU A 66 5.00 14.99 -12.12
CA LEU A 66 5.50 14.80 -10.76
C LEU A 66 6.75 15.63 -10.46
N PHE A 67 7.09 16.63 -11.29
CA PHE A 67 8.26 17.47 -11.09
C PHE A 67 8.30 18.05 -9.67
N GLY A 68 9.35 17.71 -8.93
CA GLY A 68 9.57 18.19 -7.59
C GLY A 68 8.70 17.52 -6.54
N VAL A 69 7.91 16.49 -6.85
CA VAL A 69 7.09 15.79 -5.84
C VAL A 69 7.98 14.86 -5.01
N PRO A 70 8.00 15.01 -3.67
CA PRO A 70 8.75 14.09 -2.79
C PRO A 70 7.98 12.78 -2.66
N ILE A 71 8.69 11.65 -2.74
CA ILE A 71 8.11 10.32 -2.50
C ILE A 71 8.84 9.55 -1.41
N GLY A 72 8.10 8.82 -0.59
CA GLY A 72 8.63 7.80 0.30
C GLY A 72 8.74 6.44 -0.42
N VAL A 73 9.80 5.68 -0.18
CA VAL A 73 9.97 4.35 -0.81
C VAL A 73 10.18 3.28 0.25
N LYS A 74 9.24 2.35 0.39
CA LYS A 74 9.35 1.24 1.36
C LYS A 74 10.69 0.53 1.26
N ASP A 75 11.33 0.27 2.40
CA ASP A 75 12.70 -0.25 2.45
C ASP A 75 12.86 -1.74 2.09
N ILE A 76 11.95 -2.30 1.31
CA ILE A 76 12.14 -3.55 0.54
C ILE A 76 12.34 -3.28 -0.95
N PHE A 77 12.23 -2.03 -1.39
CA PHE A 77 12.44 -1.63 -2.77
C PHE A 77 13.81 -0.99 -2.92
N HIS A 78 14.57 -1.48 -3.91
CA HIS A 78 15.86 -0.91 -4.23
C HIS A 78 15.72 0.47 -4.84
N VAL A 79 16.60 1.38 -4.42
CA VAL A 79 16.70 2.74 -4.93
C VAL A 79 18.18 3.04 -5.15
N ASN A 80 18.53 3.49 -6.35
CA ASN A 80 19.93 3.79 -6.68
C ASN A 80 20.47 4.89 -5.76
N GLY A 81 21.61 4.62 -5.12
CA GLY A 81 22.25 5.55 -4.18
C GLY A 81 21.73 5.49 -2.74
N LEU A 82 20.79 4.61 -2.41
CA LEU A 82 20.31 4.37 -1.05
C LEU A 82 20.36 2.88 -0.70
N PRO A 83 20.89 2.50 0.46
CA PRO A 83 20.87 1.10 0.88
C PRO A 83 19.44 0.59 1.06
N THR A 84 19.25 -0.70 0.88
CA THR A 84 18.00 -1.40 1.19
C THR A 84 18.27 -2.37 2.33
N ARG A 85 17.53 -2.24 3.43
CA ARG A 85 17.77 -3.04 4.65
C ARG A 85 16.66 -4.03 4.94
N ALA A 86 15.50 -3.90 4.26
CA ALA A 86 14.32 -4.74 4.45
C ALA A 86 13.84 -4.82 5.91
N GLY A 87 14.13 -3.80 6.74
CA GLY A 87 13.85 -3.85 8.18
C GLY A 87 14.61 -4.95 8.94
N SER A 88 15.67 -5.49 8.35
CA SER A 88 16.46 -6.60 8.89
C SER A 88 17.80 -6.14 9.45
N SER A 89 18.46 -7.04 10.19
CA SER A 89 19.84 -6.86 10.67
C SER A 89 20.89 -7.37 9.68
N LEU A 90 20.50 -7.78 8.47
CA LEU A 90 21.44 -8.27 7.46
C LEU A 90 22.33 -7.13 6.94
N PRO A 91 23.58 -7.43 6.53
CA PRO A 91 24.39 -6.47 5.80
C PRO A 91 23.66 -6.03 4.51
N PRO A 92 23.54 -4.72 4.23
CA PRO A 92 22.82 -4.23 3.05
C PRO A 92 23.36 -4.78 1.72
N ASP A 93 24.65 -5.10 1.64
CA ASP A 93 25.28 -5.63 0.43
C ASP A 93 24.78 -7.03 0.07
N VAL A 94 24.35 -7.82 1.06
CA VAL A 94 23.72 -9.13 0.85
C VAL A 94 22.33 -8.99 0.25
N LEU A 95 21.71 -7.82 0.46
CA LEU A 95 20.40 -7.47 -0.09
C LEU A 95 20.52 -6.59 -1.34
N ALA A 96 21.72 -6.39 -1.91
CA ALA A 96 21.87 -5.48 -3.04
C ALA A 96 21.12 -5.98 -4.28
N GLY A 97 20.55 -5.04 -5.04
CA GLY A 97 19.79 -5.33 -6.26
C GLY A 97 19.59 -4.09 -7.12
N ALA A 98 19.09 -4.29 -8.33
CA ALA A 98 18.77 -3.21 -9.26
C ALA A 98 17.59 -2.37 -8.73
N GLU A 99 17.61 -1.05 -8.98
CA GLU A 99 16.53 -0.13 -8.61
C GLU A 99 15.17 -0.61 -9.14
N LEU A 100 14.15 -0.54 -8.28
CA LEU A 100 12.79 -0.93 -8.62
C LEU A 100 12.32 -0.14 -9.85
N GLN A 101 11.83 -0.84 -10.88
CA GLN A 101 11.39 -0.21 -12.13
C GLN A 101 10.36 0.92 -11.89
N ALA A 102 9.44 0.72 -10.95
CA ALA A 102 8.45 1.72 -10.56
C ALA A 102 9.09 3.01 -10.01
N VAL A 103 10.18 2.90 -9.24
CA VAL A 103 10.94 4.06 -8.74
C VAL A 103 11.62 4.80 -9.89
N THR A 104 12.23 4.06 -10.83
CA THR A 104 12.84 4.64 -12.03
C THR A 104 11.83 5.44 -12.84
N ARG A 105 10.61 4.91 -13.04
CA ARG A 105 9.53 5.59 -13.77
C ARG A 105 9.04 6.85 -13.05
N LEU A 106 8.86 6.81 -11.74
CA LEU A 106 8.48 7.98 -10.95
C LEU A 106 9.55 9.08 -11.01
N LYS A 107 10.84 8.71 -10.91
CA LYS A 107 11.96 9.65 -11.07
C LYS A 107 12.01 10.26 -12.47
N ALA A 108 11.72 9.48 -13.50
CA ALA A 108 11.63 9.98 -14.87
C ALA A 108 10.48 10.99 -15.05
N ALA A 109 9.36 10.78 -14.35
CA ALA A 109 8.23 11.72 -14.29
C ALA A 109 8.47 12.93 -13.37
N GLY A 110 9.68 13.08 -12.82
CA GLY A 110 10.13 14.24 -12.06
C GLY A 110 9.96 14.16 -10.55
N ALA A 111 9.48 13.04 -10.02
CA ALA A 111 9.48 12.82 -8.58
C ALA A 111 10.92 12.64 -8.06
N PHE A 112 11.13 12.88 -6.77
CA PHE A 112 12.40 12.55 -6.11
C PHE A 112 12.17 11.79 -4.81
N VAL A 113 13.08 10.87 -4.47
CA VAL A 113 12.96 10.06 -3.26
C VAL A 113 13.37 10.89 -2.06
N LEU A 114 12.44 11.18 -1.15
CA LEU A 114 12.74 11.87 0.11
C LEU A 114 13.58 10.96 1.03
N GLY A 115 13.24 9.67 1.07
CA GLY A 115 14.00 8.65 1.79
C GLY A 115 13.36 7.27 1.71
N LYS A 116 14.05 6.27 2.28
CA LYS A 116 13.50 4.93 2.47
C LYS A 116 12.54 4.94 3.67
N THR A 117 11.33 4.45 3.50
CA THR A 117 10.34 4.36 4.58
C THR A 117 10.44 3.02 5.31
N VAL A 118 10.20 3.04 6.62
CA VAL A 118 10.27 1.87 7.49
C VAL A 118 9.34 0.75 7.01
N THR A 119 9.84 -0.47 7.05
CA THR A 119 9.10 -1.71 6.82
C THR A 119 9.27 -2.64 8.01
N THR A 120 8.33 -3.57 8.21
CA THR A 120 8.63 -4.75 9.02
C THR A 120 9.64 -5.64 8.29
N GLU A 121 10.36 -6.48 9.05
CA GLU A 121 11.42 -7.34 8.50
C GLU A 121 10.90 -8.19 7.33
N PHE A 122 11.50 -8.03 6.15
CA PHE A 122 11.11 -8.69 4.88
C PHE A 122 9.61 -8.65 4.59
N ALA A 123 8.96 -7.56 4.99
CA ALA A 123 7.52 -7.38 4.88
C ALA A 123 6.66 -8.39 5.68
N TRP A 124 7.25 -9.17 6.58
CA TRP A 124 6.62 -10.14 7.48
C TRP A 124 6.53 -9.64 8.92
N PHE A 125 5.72 -10.29 9.78
CA PHE A 125 5.29 -9.80 11.10
C PHE A 125 6.42 -9.62 12.15
N GLY A 126 7.22 -8.56 12.00
CA GLY A 126 8.17 -8.02 12.98
C GLY A 126 8.06 -6.49 13.02
N PRO A 127 7.25 -5.91 13.94
CA PRO A 127 6.95 -4.48 13.95
C PRO A 127 8.20 -3.60 14.02
N GLY A 128 8.26 -2.58 13.16
CA GLY A 128 9.33 -1.58 13.15
C GLY A 128 9.13 -0.43 14.14
N PRO A 129 10.04 0.56 14.15
CA PRO A 129 9.96 1.72 15.04
C PRO A 129 8.84 2.71 14.70
N ALA A 130 8.24 2.62 13.51
CA ALA A 130 7.20 3.54 13.09
C ALA A 130 6.01 3.58 14.06
N ARG A 131 5.38 4.75 14.20
CA ARG A 131 4.25 5.02 15.09
C ARG A 131 3.09 5.64 14.33
N ASN A 132 1.93 5.68 14.97
CA ASN A 132 0.79 6.41 14.45
C ASN A 132 0.99 7.93 14.54
N PRO A 133 0.78 8.70 13.45
CA PRO A 133 0.63 10.14 13.55
C PRO A 133 -0.57 10.59 14.40
N HIS A 134 -1.73 9.91 14.32
CA HIS A 134 -2.94 10.24 15.10
C HIS A 134 -2.83 9.94 16.60
N ASN A 135 -2.04 8.92 17.00
CA ASN A 135 -1.78 8.60 18.41
C ASN A 135 -0.57 7.66 18.55
N PRO A 136 0.63 8.16 18.90
CA PRO A 136 1.87 7.38 18.90
C PRO A 136 1.86 6.10 19.75
N LEU A 137 0.89 5.91 20.65
CA LEU A 137 0.71 4.65 21.40
C LEU A 137 0.14 3.51 20.56
N HIS A 138 -0.35 3.78 19.35
CA HIS A 138 -0.96 2.79 18.45
C HIS A 138 -0.05 2.41 17.29
N THR A 139 -0.25 1.20 16.76
CA THR A 139 0.51 0.70 15.61
C THR A 139 0.18 1.47 14.32
N PRO A 140 1.16 1.80 13.44
CA PRO A 140 0.97 2.25 12.04
C PRO A 140 0.31 1.23 11.13
N GLY A 141 0.09 0.02 11.61
CA GLY A 141 -0.14 -1.11 10.74
C GLY A 141 1.13 -1.46 9.98
N GLY A 142 1.02 -2.31 8.98
CA GLY A 142 2.19 -2.80 8.28
C GLY A 142 1.85 -3.79 7.18
N SER A 143 2.84 -4.30 6.45
CA SER A 143 4.27 -4.06 6.62
C SER A 143 4.79 -2.74 6.04
N SER A 144 3.98 -1.99 5.27
CA SER A 144 4.36 -0.65 4.78
C SER A 144 4.16 0.43 5.86
N SER A 145 4.68 0.17 7.06
CA SER A 145 4.45 0.93 8.28
C SER A 145 4.89 2.40 8.15
N GLY A 146 6.12 2.60 7.69
CA GLY A 146 6.67 3.93 7.46
C GLY A 146 5.99 4.66 6.30
N SER A 147 5.66 3.95 5.20
CA SER A 147 4.95 4.57 4.07
C SER A 147 3.60 5.13 4.49
N GLY A 148 2.83 4.38 5.29
CA GLY A 148 1.54 4.83 5.80
C GLY A 148 1.69 5.97 6.80
N ALA A 149 2.66 5.88 7.72
CA ALA A 149 2.92 6.93 8.70
C ALA A 149 3.37 8.24 8.03
N ALA A 150 4.27 8.18 7.05
CA ALA A 150 4.78 9.35 6.34
C ALA A 150 3.69 10.09 5.54
N VAL A 151 2.78 9.36 4.89
CA VAL A 151 1.64 9.95 4.18
C VAL A 151 0.60 10.48 5.17
N GLY A 152 0.25 9.69 6.19
CA GLY A 152 -0.73 10.10 7.20
C GLY A 152 -0.28 11.29 8.07
N ALA A 153 1.02 11.53 8.18
CA ALA A 153 1.61 12.71 8.82
C ALA A 153 1.81 13.90 7.86
N GLY A 154 1.50 13.74 6.56
CA GLY A 154 1.69 14.80 5.58
C GLY A 154 3.14 15.10 5.20
N ILE A 155 4.11 14.26 5.57
CA ILE A 155 5.53 14.43 5.20
C ILE A 155 5.74 14.23 3.70
N VAL A 156 5.05 13.25 3.11
CA VAL A 156 5.04 13.01 1.66
C VAL A 156 3.60 12.83 1.16
N PRO A 157 3.26 13.30 -0.04
CA PRO A 157 1.93 13.11 -0.61
C PRO A 157 1.73 11.69 -1.16
N ILE A 158 2.82 10.99 -1.49
CA ILE A 158 2.82 9.66 -2.09
C ILE A 158 3.97 8.85 -1.48
N ALA A 159 3.69 7.60 -1.09
CA ALA A 159 4.69 6.63 -0.72
C ALA A 159 4.43 5.28 -1.38
N LEU A 160 5.50 4.63 -1.86
CA LEU A 160 5.43 3.27 -2.39
C LEU A 160 5.30 2.29 -1.22
N GLY A 161 4.50 1.26 -1.43
CA GLY A 161 4.31 0.15 -0.50
C GLY A 161 4.18 -1.18 -1.24
N SER A 162 4.15 -2.27 -0.47
CA SER A 162 3.81 -3.60 -1.01
C SER A 162 2.68 -4.23 -0.24
N GLN A 163 1.93 -5.12 -0.90
CA GLN A 163 0.88 -5.91 -0.28
C GLN A 163 0.96 -7.38 -0.70
N THR A 164 1.24 -8.24 0.29
CA THR A 164 1.18 -9.70 0.20
C THR A 164 -0.10 -10.26 0.82
N ILE A 165 -0.59 -9.60 1.88
CA ILE A 165 -1.93 -9.82 2.46
C ILE A 165 -2.69 -8.51 2.49
N GLY A 166 -2.29 -7.57 3.36
CA GLY A 166 -3.01 -6.30 3.55
C GLY A 166 -2.10 -5.10 3.75
N SER A 167 -0.84 -5.18 3.31
CA SER A 167 0.23 -4.26 3.70
C SER A 167 0.23 -2.90 2.99
N ILE A 168 -0.79 -2.59 2.20
CA ILE A 168 -1.09 -1.25 1.66
C ILE A 168 -2.39 -0.75 2.29
N ASN A 169 -3.50 -1.47 2.11
CA ASN A 169 -4.83 -0.97 2.51
C ASN A 169 -5.01 -0.90 4.04
N ARG A 170 -4.46 -1.86 4.82
CA ARG A 170 -4.54 -1.82 6.30
C ARG A 170 -3.79 -0.64 6.91
N PRO A 171 -2.48 -0.41 6.63
CA PRO A 171 -1.82 0.79 7.12
C PRO A 171 -2.49 2.06 6.58
N SER A 172 -3.03 2.07 5.36
CA SER A 172 -3.76 3.24 4.85
C SER A 172 -5.02 3.55 5.67
N SER A 173 -5.81 2.53 6.00
CA SER A 173 -6.99 2.63 6.87
C SER A 173 -6.62 3.20 8.23
N PHE A 174 -5.65 2.58 8.91
CA PHE A 174 -5.21 3.01 10.21
C PHE A 174 -4.69 4.45 10.20
N ARG A 175 -4.06 4.91 9.11
CA ARG A 175 -3.40 6.22 9.02
C ARG A 175 -4.27 7.30 8.41
N GLY A 176 -5.49 6.96 7.98
CA GLY A 176 -6.41 7.93 7.40
C GLY A 176 -5.91 8.48 6.07
N CYS A 177 -5.25 7.66 5.26
CA CYS A 177 -4.81 8.02 3.91
C CYS A 177 -5.38 7.06 2.85
N VAL A 178 -5.28 7.44 1.58
CA VAL A 178 -5.67 6.57 0.48
C VAL A 178 -4.62 5.47 0.29
N GLY A 179 -5.06 4.26 -0.04
CA GLY A 179 -4.17 3.14 -0.36
C GLY A 179 -4.64 2.41 -1.61
N PHE A 180 -3.77 2.19 -2.57
CA PHE A 180 -4.10 1.45 -3.78
C PHE A 180 -3.14 0.28 -4.01
N LYS A 181 -3.72 -0.92 -4.05
CA LYS A 181 -3.05 -2.14 -4.51
C LYS A 181 -3.56 -2.46 -5.92
N PRO A 182 -2.73 -2.39 -6.96
CA PRO A 182 -3.09 -2.80 -8.31
C PRO A 182 -3.45 -4.28 -8.42
N SER A 183 -3.97 -4.68 -9.58
CA SER A 183 -4.11 -6.08 -9.95
C SER A 183 -2.75 -6.80 -9.88
N TYR A 184 -2.80 -8.10 -9.56
CA TYR A 184 -1.59 -8.91 -9.46
C TYR A 184 -0.76 -8.85 -10.76
N ASP A 185 0.55 -8.62 -10.61
CA ASP A 185 1.54 -8.41 -11.68
C ASP A 185 1.27 -7.22 -12.63
N ARG A 186 0.35 -6.29 -12.30
CA ARG A 186 0.15 -5.05 -13.09
C ARG A 186 1.33 -4.09 -13.04
N ILE A 187 2.10 -4.11 -11.95
CA ILE A 187 3.36 -3.37 -11.78
C ILE A 187 4.49 -4.37 -11.55
N SER A 188 5.60 -4.20 -12.27
CA SER A 188 6.78 -5.06 -12.12
C SER A 188 7.31 -5.01 -10.68
N LYS A 189 7.63 -6.20 -10.16
CA LYS A 189 8.30 -6.42 -8.87
C LYS A 189 9.83 -6.45 -8.98
N GLU A 190 10.37 -6.34 -10.19
CA GLU A 190 11.82 -6.37 -10.42
C GLU A 190 12.51 -5.24 -9.64
N GLY A 191 13.47 -5.60 -8.79
CA GLY A 191 14.10 -4.67 -7.85
C GLY A 191 13.37 -4.55 -6.50
N ALA A 192 12.41 -5.43 -6.20
CA ALA A 192 11.87 -5.61 -4.86
C ALA A 192 12.48 -6.84 -4.17
N ILE A 193 12.59 -6.77 -2.84
CA ILE A 193 12.81 -7.93 -1.98
C ILE A 193 11.46 -8.61 -1.78
N GLU A 194 11.36 -9.88 -2.19
CA GLU A 194 10.11 -10.64 -2.20
C GLU A 194 9.83 -11.25 -0.81
N LEU A 195 8.56 -11.25 -0.41
CA LEU A 195 8.05 -12.09 0.68
C LEU A 195 7.37 -13.33 0.12
N SER A 196 6.50 -13.14 -0.87
CA SER A 196 5.86 -14.25 -1.57
C SER A 196 5.62 -13.86 -3.02
N ARG A 197 6.41 -14.46 -3.91
CA ARG A 197 6.28 -14.27 -5.35
C ARG A 197 4.84 -14.39 -5.82
N SER A 198 4.12 -15.38 -5.28
CA SER A 198 2.74 -15.70 -5.64
C SER A 198 1.71 -14.67 -5.20
N HIS A 199 2.04 -13.75 -4.28
CA HIS A 199 1.07 -12.82 -3.68
C HIS A 199 1.54 -11.37 -3.63
N ASP A 200 2.82 -11.08 -3.84
CA ASP A 200 3.34 -9.73 -3.71
C ASP A 200 2.78 -8.82 -4.80
N HIS A 201 2.42 -7.62 -4.38
CA HIS A 201 2.01 -6.49 -5.22
C HIS A 201 2.83 -5.27 -4.83
N VAL A 202 3.22 -4.47 -5.83
CA VAL A 202 3.70 -3.10 -5.62
C VAL A 202 2.50 -2.16 -5.76
N GLY A 203 2.36 -1.20 -4.85
CA GLY A 203 1.31 -0.18 -4.93
C GLY A 203 1.69 1.06 -4.14
N VAL A 204 0.69 1.89 -3.81
CA VAL A 204 0.93 3.21 -3.21
C VAL A 204 0.01 3.51 -2.05
N LEU A 205 0.52 4.34 -1.15
CA LEU A 205 -0.25 5.08 -0.15
C LEU A 205 -0.16 6.56 -0.57
N ALA A 206 -1.26 7.29 -0.51
CA ALA A 206 -1.32 8.67 -1.00
C ALA A 206 -2.31 9.56 -0.23
N GLU A 207 -2.15 10.87 -0.37
CA GLU A 207 -3.05 11.86 0.28
C GLU A 207 -4.45 11.91 -0.34
N SER A 208 -4.61 11.45 -1.59
CA SER A 208 -5.91 11.41 -2.29
C SER A 208 -5.97 10.33 -3.37
N VAL A 209 -7.17 10.01 -3.84
CA VAL A 209 -7.39 9.06 -4.95
C VAL A 209 -6.70 9.55 -6.22
N SER A 210 -6.78 10.85 -6.53
CA SER A 210 -6.09 11.42 -7.70
C SER A 210 -4.56 11.31 -7.61
N SER A 211 -3.99 11.46 -6.41
CA SER A 211 -2.55 11.30 -6.19
C SER A 211 -2.12 9.84 -6.37
N ALA A 212 -2.93 8.91 -5.86
CA ALA A 212 -2.71 7.48 -6.07
C ALA A 212 -2.81 7.12 -7.56
N GLU A 213 -3.80 7.62 -8.28
CA GLU A 213 -4.00 7.37 -9.72
C GLU A 213 -2.79 7.84 -10.53
N LEU A 214 -2.34 9.07 -10.30
CA LEU A 214 -1.19 9.64 -11.00
C LEU A 214 0.09 8.80 -10.76
N ALA A 215 0.32 8.37 -9.52
CA ALA A 215 1.46 7.53 -9.18
C ALA A 215 1.36 6.16 -9.85
N ILE A 216 0.22 5.48 -9.77
CA ILE A 216 0.00 4.15 -10.34
C ILE A 216 0.10 4.18 -11.86
N ALA A 217 -0.53 5.14 -12.53
CA ALA A 217 -0.42 5.33 -13.97
C ALA A 217 1.05 5.51 -14.40
N THR A 218 1.81 6.32 -13.65
CA THR A 218 3.24 6.52 -13.91
C THR A 218 4.06 5.24 -13.70
N MET A 219 3.77 4.49 -12.64
CA MET A 219 4.48 3.24 -12.32
C MET A 219 4.18 2.14 -13.33
N ILE A 220 2.96 2.09 -13.91
CA ILE A 220 2.56 1.16 -14.99
C ILE A 220 3.16 1.59 -16.34
N GLY A 221 3.31 2.90 -16.55
CA GLY A 221 3.73 3.50 -17.81
C GLY A 221 2.52 4.03 -18.58
N THR A 222 2.63 5.27 -19.08
CA THR A 222 1.52 6.01 -19.70
C THR A 222 0.91 5.29 -20.90
N ASP A 223 1.70 4.54 -21.66
CA ASP A 223 1.20 3.83 -22.85
C ASP A 223 0.34 2.60 -22.47
N ALA A 224 0.61 2.02 -21.29
CA ALA A 224 -0.11 0.85 -20.79
C ALA A 224 -1.29 1.23 -19.87
N TRP A 225 -1.33 2.47 -19.37
CA TRP A 225 -2.45 3.02 -18.62
C TRP A 225 -3.51 3.59 -19.57
N GLN A 226 -4.75 3.16 -19.42
CA GLN A 226 -5.85 3.60 -20.29
C GLN A 226 -6.93 4.30 -19.45
N PRO A 227 -6.84 5.63 -19.25
CA PRO A 227 -7.77 6.35 -18.41
C PRO A 227 -9.23 6.07 -18.78
N VAL A 228 -10.00 5.59 -17.81
CA VAL A 228 -11.44 5.45 -17.97
C VAL A 228 -12.07 6.76 -17.51
N HIS A 229 -12.84 7.35 -18.41
CA HIS A 229 -13.74 8.47 -18.12
C HIS A 229 -15.17 7.94 -18.24
N GLY A 230 -15.67 7.32 -17.18
CA GLY A 230 -17.01 6.72 -17.20
C GLY A 230 -18.11 7.78 -17.38
N LYS A 231 -19.22 7.40 -18.04
CA LYS A 231 -20.39 8.26 -18.32
C LYS A 231 -21.26 8.60 -17.08
N GLY A 232 -20.67 8.65 -15.88
CA GLY A 232 -21.29 9.28 -14.71
C GLY A 232 -22.30 8.47 -13.89
N ARG A 233 -22.48 7.16 -14.11
CA ARG A 233 -23.32 6.37 -13.19
C ARG A 233 -22.56 6.02 -11.89
N PRO A 234 -23.23 6.02 -10.71
CA PRO A 234 -22.68 5.44 -9.50
C PRO A 234 -22.32 3.95 -9.67
N ALA A 235 -21.35 3.48 -8.88
CA ALA A 235 -21.01 2.07 -8.80
C ALA A 235 -22.13 1.29 -8.09
N VAL A 236 -22.37 0.06 -8.53
CA VAL A 236 -23.10 -0.95 -7.74
C VAL A 236 -22.10 -1.65 -6.84
N LEU A 237 -22.33 -1.57 -5.53
CA LEU A 237 -21.42 -2.05 -4.50
C LEU A 237 -21.94 -3.37 -3.93
N GLY A 238 -21.06 -4.37 -3.80
CA GLY A 238 -21.36 -5.65 -3.17
C GLY A 238 -20.69 -5.80 -1.81
N ILE A 239 -21.43 -6.16 -0.76
CA ILE A 239 -20.87 -6.50 0.55
C ILE A 239 -20.90 -8.02 0.70
N PRO A 240 -19.74 -8.70 0.85
CA PRO A 240 -19.71 -10.10 1.21
C PRO A 240 -20.17 -10.26 2.67
N VAL A 241 -21.35 -10.84 2.88
CA VAL A 241 -21.90 -11.13 4.22
C VAL A 241 -21.66 -12.59 4.60
N GLY A 242 -21.64 -12.89 5.90
CA GLY A 242 -21.33 -14.22 6.44
C GLY A 242 -20.01 -14.22 7.20
N ALA A 243 -19.32 -15.36 7.22
CA ALA A 243 -18.15 -15.59 8.09
C ALA A 243 -17.00 -14.59 7.86
N TYR A 244 -16.90 -14.03 6.65
CA TYR A 244 -15.95 -12.97 6.32
C TYR A 244 -16.25 -11.67 7.08
N LEU A 245 -17.51 -11.22 7.07
CA LEU A 245 -17.89 -9.95 7.70
C LEU A 245 -17.91 -10.08 9.24
N GLU A 246 -18.11 -11.29 9.75
CA GLU A 246 -18.00 -11.61 11.18
C GLU A 246 -16.57 -11.46 11.74
N GLN A 247 -15.55 -11.31 10.89
CA GLN A 247 -14.17 -11.02 11.32
C GLN A 247 -13.98 -9.59 11.85
N VAL A 248 -14.96 -8.71 11.63
CA VAL A 248 -14.89 -7.29 11.96
C VAL A 248 -15.26 -7.08 13.43
N GLU A 249 -14.49 -6.26 14.12
CA GLU A 249 -14.76 -5.89 15.51
C GLU A 249 -16.01 -5.02 15.59
N ALA A 250 -16.74 -5.08 16.70
CA ALA A 250 -18.02 -4.37 16.86
C ALA A 250 -17.92 -2.87 16.56
N VAL A 251 -16.84 -2.22 17.02
CA VAL A 251 -16.60 -0.78 16.80
C VAL A 251 -16.31 -0.45 15.33
N GLY A 252 -15.55 -1.31 14.64
CA GLY A 252 -15.29 -1.17 13.19
C GLY A 252 -16.55 -1.42 12.37
N MET A 253 -17.35 -2.40 12.77
CA MET A 253 -18.62 -2.75 12.12
C MET A 253 -19.62 -1.60 12.18
N ALA A 254 -19.74 -0.93 13.34
CA ALA A 254 -20.63 0.22 13.49
C ALA A 254 -20.27 1.34 12.50
N ARG A 255 -18.99 1.71 12.41
CA ARG A 255 -18.53 2.73 11.44
C ARG A 255 -18.69 2.28 9.99
N PHE A 256 -18.47 1.00 9.69
CA PHE A 256 -18.67 0.47 8.35
C PHE A 256 -20.13 0.61 7.90
N TRP A 257 -21.10 0.28 8.75
CA TRP A 257 -22.51 0.43 8.40
C TRP A 257 -22.93 1.89 8.25
N GLU A 258 -22.34 2.81 9.00
CA GLU A 258 -22.53 4.25 8.74
C GLU A 258 -22.00 4.65 7.36
N ALA A 259 -20.86 4.12 6.93
CA ALA A 259 -20.35 4.34 5.57
C ALA A 259 -21.30 3.82 4.50
N VAL A 260 -21.90 2.65 4.74
CA VAL A 260 -22.87 2.05 3.84
C VAL A 260 -24.12 2.93 3.72
N VAL A 261 -24.72 3.34 4.84
CA VAL A 261 -25.88 4.24 4.86
C VAL A 261 -25.54 5.57 4.17
N HIS A 262 -24.37 6.14 4.47
CA HIS A 262 -23.91 7.38 3.84
C HIS A 262 -23.79 7.25 2.32
N LEU A 263 -23.25 6.14 1.81
CA LEU A 263 -23.16 5.88 0.38
C LEU A 263 -24.55 5.66 -0.25
N GLU A 264 -25.45 4.96 0.42
CA GLU A 264 -26.84 4.78 -0.03
C GLU A 264 -27.57 6.14 -0.14
N ASP A 265 -27.38 7.03 0.83
CA ASP A 265 -27.94 8.40 0.82
C ASP A 265 -27.38 9.25 -0.34
N LYS A 266 -26.15 8.99 -0.79
CA LYS A 266 -25.55 9.62 -1.98
C LYS A 266 -25.97 8.92 -3.29
N GLY A 267 -26.88 7.95 -3.24
CA GLY A 267 -27.47 7.29 -4.41
C GLY A 267 -26.67 6.08 -4.93
N TYR A 268 -25.75 5.53 -4.15
CA TYR A 268 -25.08 4.27 -4.50
C TYR A 268 -25.99 3.08 -4.20
N ILE A 269 -25.98 2.07 -5.08
CA ILE A 269 -26.72 0.83 -4.85
C ILE A 269 -25.80 -0.13 -4.11
N VAL A 270 -26.22 -0.60 -2.93
CA VAL A 270 -25.47 -1.57 -2.13
C VAL A 270 -26.23 -2.90 -2.06
N LYS A 271 -25.54 -4.00 -2.36
CA LYS A 271 -26.08 -5.37 -2.36
C LYS A 271 -25.35 -6.22 -1.34
N ARG A 272 -26.07 -7.00 -0.56
CA ARG A 272 -25.49 -7.95 0.41
C ARG A 272 -25.46 -9.34 -0.21
N ILE A 273 -24.27 -9.91 -0.38
CA ILE A 273 -24.06 -11.18 -1.09
C ILE A 273 -23.44 -12.19 -0.14
N PRO A 274 -24.06 -13.35 0.10
CA PRO A 274 -23.40 -14.45 0.80
C PRO A 274 -22.14 -14.87 0.04
N ALA A 275 -20.98 -14.70 0.65
CA ALA A 275 -19.70 -14.98 0.02
C ALA A 275 -18.62 -15.14 1.09
N LEU A 276 -17.53 -15.84 0.73
CA LEU A 276 -16.34 -15.96 1.57
C LEU A 276 -16.58 -16.64 2.93
N ASP A 277 -17.56 -17.55 3.01
CA ASP A 277 -17.80 -18.37 4.22
C ASP A 277 -16.59 -19.25 4.59
N ASN A 278 -15.71 -19.52 3.62
CA ASN A 278 -14.47 -20.28 3.78
C ASN A 278 -13.26 -19.42 4.18
N ILE A 279 -13.44 -18.21 4.73
CA ILE A 279 -12.36 -17.26 5.05
C ILE A 279 -11.22 -17.88 5.89
N ALA A 280 -11.55 -18.74 6.87
CA ALA A 280 -10.54 -19.41 7.70
C ALA A 280 -9.70 -20.41 6.91
N GLN A 281 -10.28 -21.06 5.89
CA GLN A 281 -9.55 -21.96 4.99
C GLN A 281 -8.67 -21.16 4.03
N LEU A 282 -9.17 -20.04 3.50
CA LEU A 282 -8.40 -19.14 2.65
C LEU A 282 -7.16 -18.60 3.38
N ASP A 283 -7.28 -18.21 4.65
CA ASP A 283 -6.14 -17.75 5.46
C ASP A 283 -5.07 -18.83 5.60
N LYS A 284 -5.47 -20.09 5.85
CA LYS A 284 -4.53 -21.22 5.93
C LYS A 284 -3.79 -21.47 4.61
N GLN A 285 -4.53 -21.50 3.50
CA GLN A 285 -3.97 -21.74 2.16
C GLN A 285 -3.02 -20.62 1.74
N HIS A 286 -3.45 -19.36 1.95
CA HIS A 286 -2.64 -18.19 1.68
C HIS A 286 -1.33 -18.23 2.46
N ARG A 287 -1.38 -18.46 3.78
CA ARG A 287 -0.19 -18.50 4.65
C ARG A 287 0.76 -19.64 4.30
N ARG A 288 0.24 -20.81 3.95
CA ARG A 288 1.07 -21.96 3.56
C ARG A 288 1.83 -21.68 2.27
N LEU A 289 1.16 -21.16 1.25
CA LEU A 289 1.81 -20.79 -0.01
C LEU A 289 2.80 -19.62 0.17
N LEU A 290 2.45 -18.63 0.98
CA LEU A 290 3.35 -17.53 1.34
C LEU A 290 4.63 -18.06 2.02
N ALA A 291 4.49 -18.96 3.01
CA ALA A 291 5.63 -19.54 3.70
C ALA A 291 6.55 -20.30 2.73
N ALA A 292 5.98 -21.10 1.82
CA ALA A 292 6.74 -21.83 0.81
C ALA A 292 7.54 -20.88 -0.11
N ASP A 293 6.91 -19.79 -0.57
CA ASP A 293 7.61 -18.80 -1.39
C ASP A 293 8.73 -18.09 -0.61
N ALA A 294 8.48 -17.71 0.65
CA ALA A 294 9.48 -17.05 1.51
C ALA A 294 10.70 -17.94 1.74
N ALA A 295 10.47 -19.24 2.02
CA ALA A 295 11.54 -20.22 2.16
C ALA A 295 12.35 -20.39 0.87
N SER A 296 11.69 -20.35 -0.29
CA SER A 296 12.35 -20.43 -1.59
C SER A 296 13.17 -19.17 -1.90
N TYR A 297 12.71 -17.98 -1.51
CA TYR A 297 13.39 -16.72 -1.79
C TYR A 297 14.63 -16.53 -0.91
N HIS A 298 14.53 -16.88 0.38
CA HIS A 298 15.62 -16.74 1.34
C HIS A 298 16.58 -17.96 1.34
N ALA A 299 17.09 -18.35 0.17
CA ALA A 299 18.05 -19.46 0.08
C ALA A 299 19.33 -19.24 0.92
N GLN A 300 19.72 -17.98 1.13
CA GLN A 300 20.85 -17.57 1.99
C GLN A 300 20.59 -17.66 3.50
N PHE A 301 19.39 -18.12 3.90
CA PHE A 301 18.94 -18.11 5.29
C PHE A 301 19.91 -18.82 6.25
N SER A 302 20.51 -19.94 5.83
CA SER A 302 21.48 -20.69 6.65
C SER A 302 22.69 -19.86 7.06
N ASP A 303 23.17 -19.00 6.15
CA ASP A 303 24.43 -18.26 6.31
C ASP A 303 24.27 -17.07 7.27
N TYR A 304 23.03 -16.58 7.42
CA TYR A 304 22.69 -15.40 8.20
C TYR A 304 21.63 -15.66 9.28
N HIS A 305 21.36 -16.92 9.63
CA HIS A 305 20.24 -17.31 10.50
C HIS A 305 20.09 -16.45 11.76
N GLY A 306 21.20 -16.11 12.45
CA GLY A 306 21.19 -15.31 13.67
C GLY A 306 20.80 -13.83 13.49
N LEU A 307 20.76 -13.33 12.25
CA LEU A 307 20.41 -11.95 11.91
C LEU A 307 18.94 -11.79 11.49
N TYR A 308 18.20 -12.90 11.33
CA TYR A 308 16.77 -12.89 11.03
C TYR A 308 15.94 -12.79 12.32
N HIS A 309 14.91 -11.95 12.31
CA HIS A 309 13.92 -11.89 13.37
C HIS A 309 13.25 -13.26 13.57
N GLU A 310 12.87 -13.59 14.81
CA GLU A 310 12.24 -14.88 15.17
C GLU A 310 11.04 -15.23 14.29
N LYS A 311 10.14 -14.26 14.08
CA LYS A 311 8.94 -14.46 13.24
C LYS A 311 9.24 -14.79 11.78
N THR A 312 10.37 -14.32 11.25
CA THR A 312 10.80 -14.66 9.89
C THR A 312 11.45 -16.04 9.85
N ARG A 313 12.23 -16.40 10.89
CA ARG A 313 12.77 -17.76 11.05
C ARG A 313 11.66 -18.80 11.11
N GLU A 314 10.62 -18.54 11.90
CA GLU A 314 9.41 -19.39 11.99
C GLU A 314 8.75 -19.56 10.61
N LEU A 315 8.59 -18.47 9.85
CA LEU A 315 7.98 -18.51 8.52
C LEU A 315 8.78 -19.37 7.54
N ILE A 316 10.11 -19.17 7.49
CA ILE A 316 10.99 -19.92 6.59
C ILE A 316 10.99 -21.40 6.97
N ALA A 317 11.10 -21.72 8.27
CA ALA A 317 11.05 -23.10 8.75
C ALA A 317 9.72 -23.77 8.38
N GLN A 318 8.57 -23.08 8.54
CA GLN A 318 7.28 -23.58 8.08
C GLN A 318 7.30 -23.83 6.56
N GLY A 319 7.79 -22.88 5.78
CA GLY A 319 7.86 -22.97 4.33
C GLY A 319 8.67 -24.15 3.81
N GLN A 320 9.75 -24.51 4.50
CA GLN A 320 10.59 -25.68 4.16
C GLN A 320 9.86 -27.02 4.33
N THR A 321 8.76 -27.06 5.09
CA THR A 321 7.96 -28.28 5.28
C THR A 321 6.84 -28.45 4.25
N VAL A 322 6.52 -27.40 3.49
CA VAL A 322 5.39 -27.41 2.55
C VAL A 322 5.71 -28.27 1.33
N THR A 323 4.81 -29.20 1.02
CA THR A 323 5.00 -30.12 -0.10
C THR A 323 4.67 -29.47 -1.46
N LYS A 324 5.25 -30.00 -2.54
CA LYS A 324 4.90 -29.57 -3.91
C LYS A 324 3.40 -29.72 -4.22
N ALA A 325 2.77 -30.78 -3.70
CA ALA A 325 1.34 -31.02 -3.89
C ALA A 325 0.49 -29.93 -3.22
N GLU A 326 0.85 -29.51 -2.00
CA GLU A 326 0.18 -28.40 -1.31
C GLU A 326 0.38 -27.07 -2.04
N ILE A 327 1.60 -26.77 -2.50
CA ILE A 327 1.88 -25.56 -3.29
C ILE A 327 1.01 -25.51 -4.55
N MET A 328 0.89 -26.63 -5.28
CA MET A 328 0.03 -26.69 -6.48
C MET A 328 -1.44 -26.52 -6.12
N ALA A 329 -1.91 -27.16 -5.04
CA ALA A 329 -3.30 -27.04 -4.59
C ALA A 329 -3.65 -25.60 -4.16
N ASP A 330 -2.75 -24.91 -3.44
CA ASP A 330 -2.99 -23.54 -2.98
C ASP A 330 -2.94 -22.54 -4.14
N LYS A 331 -2.07 -22.77 -5.14
CA LYS A 331 -2.08 -21.99 -6.39
C LYS A 331 -3.38 -22.17 -7.17
N GLN A 332 -3.91 -23.39 -7.22
CA GLN A 332 -5.21 -23.65 -7.84
C GLN A 332 -6.34 -22.94 -7.07
N ALA A 333 -6.36 -23.06 -5.74
CA ALA A 333 -7.35 -22.38 -4.89
C ALA A 333 -7.36 -20.85 -5.09
N LYS A 334 -6.18 -20.25 -5.31
CA LYS A 334 -6.05 -18.83 -5.67
C LYS A 334 -6.81 -18.49 -6.97
N SER A 335 -6.60 -19.30 -8.02
CA SER A 335 -7.27 -19.12 -9.31
C SER A 335 -8.79 -19.36 -9.22
N ASP A 336 -9.20 -20.37 -8.45
CA ASP A 336 -10.60 -20.71 -8.24
C ASP A 336 -11.33 -19.59 -7.49
N LEU A 337 -10.70 -18.99 -6.48
CA LEU A 337 -11.25 -17.85 -5.75
C LEU A 337 -11.48 -16.64 -6.65
N ALA A 338 -10.51 -16.30 -7.51
CA ALA A 338 -10.65 -15.18 -8.45
C ALA A 338 -11.83 -15.40 -9.42
N THR A 339 -11.96 -16.62 -9.93
CA THR A 339 -13.07 -17.03 -10.81
C THR A 339 -14.41 -16.93 -10.08
N HIS A 340 -14.48 -17.46 -8.86
CA HIS A 340 -15.69 -17.47 -8.05
C HIS A 340 -16.17 -16.06 -7.69
N LEU A 341 -15.27 -15.19 -7.21
CA LEU A 341 -15.62 -13.80 -6.88
C LEU A 341 -16.07 -13.01 -8.12
N THR A 342 -15.44 -13.24 -9.28
CA THR A 342 -15.85 -12.61 -10.54
C THR A 342 -17.26 -13.06 -10.94
N ALA A 343 -17.54 -14.37 -10.86
CA ALA A 343 -18.86 -14.92 -11.18
C ALA A 343 -19.96 -14.36 -10.26
N LEU A 344 -19.68 -14.18 -8.97
CA LEU A 344 -20.60 -13.51 -8.04
C LEU A 344 -20.85 -12.05 -8.41
N MET A 345 -19.81 -11.33 -8.86
CA MET A 345 -19.99 -9.96 -9.34
C MET A 345 -20.87 -9.91 -10.59
N ASP A 346 -20.69 -10.84 -11.53
CA ASP A 346 -21.51 -10.95 -12.74
C ASP A 346 -22.97 -11.27 -12.43
N ALA A 347 -23.20 -12.31 -11.63
CA ALA A 347 -24.53 -12.77 -11.26
C ALA A 347 -25.35 -11.69 -10.53
N ASN A 348 -24.69 -10.76 -9.85
CA ASN A 348 -25.32 -9.71 -9.07
C ASN A 348 -25.16 -8.31 -9.68
N GLY A 349 -24.52 -8.17 -10.84
CA GLY A 349 -24.26 -6.86 -11.46
C GLY A 349 -23.49 -5.91 -10.55
N ILE A 350 -22.47 -6.40 -9.84
CA ILE A 350 -21.62 -5.62 -8.95
C ILE A 350 -20.43 -5.07 -9.73
N ASP A 351 -20.12 -3.80 -9.52
CA ASP A 351 -18.93 -3.14 -10.04
C ASP A 351 -17.74 -3.28 -9.09
N LEU A 352 -17.98 -3.13 -7.78
CA LEU A 352 -16.95 -3.17 -6.74
C LEU A 352 -17.45 -3.92 -5.49
N TRP A 353 -16.60 -4.75 -4.89
CA TRP A 353 -16.81 -5.22 -3.53
C TRP A 353 -16.51 -4.09 -2.53
N LEU A 354 -17.45 -3.81 -1.63
CA LEU A 354 -17.33 -2.87 -0.52
C LEU A 354 -17.14 -3.65 0.78
N THR A 355 -16.03 -3.40 1.48
CA THR A 355 -15.68 -4.07 2.75
C THR A 355 -14.99 -3.10 3.71
N PRO A 356 -14.96 -3.36 5.03
CA PRO A 356 -14.07 -2.63 5.94
C PRO A 356 -12.61 -2.81 5.55
N SER A 357 -11.79 -1.77 5.68
CA SER A 357 -10.35 -1.86 5.38
C SER A 357 -9.50 -2.44 6.52
N ALA A 358 -10.09 -2.70 7.68
CA ALA A 358 -9.49 -3.42 8.79
C ALA A 358 -10.61 -3.91 9.73
N PRO A 359 -10.35 -4.88 10.62
CA PRO A 359 -11.36 -5.30 11.60
C PRO A 359 -11.84 -4.19 12.52
N GLY A 360 -11.00 -3.20 12.81
CA GLY A 360 -11.29 -2.09 13.70
C GLY A 360 -10.28 -0.94 13.50
N PRO A 361 -10.25 0.04 14.42
CA PRO A 361 -9.19 1.06 14.44
C PRO A 361 -7.82 0.43 14.70
N ALA A 362 -6.77 1.24 14.60
CA ALA A 362 -5.41 0.78 14.86
C ALA A 362 -5.27 0.21 16.28
N PRO A 363 -4.76 -1.03 16.46
CA PRO A 363 -4.57 -1.60 17.79
C PRO A 363 -3.62 -0.78 18.67
N LEU A 364 -3.89 -0.78 19.98
CA LEU A 364 -3.01 -0.22 20.99
C LEU A 364 -1.70 -1.02 21.07
N GLY A 365 -0.59 -0.32 21.25
CA GLY A 365 0.74 -0.88 21.37
C GLY A 365 1.41 -1.19 20.03
N HIS A 366 2.58 -1.82 20.11
CA HIS A 366 3.48 -2.02 18.97
C HIS A 366 3.88 -3.47 18.75
N ALA A 367 3.27 -4.41 19.48
CA ALA A 367 3.55 -5.84 19.33
C ALA A 367 2.93 -6.45 18.05
N SER A 368 1.94 -5.76 17.45
CA SER A 368 1.24 -6.20 16.24
C SER A 368 1.13 -5.08 15.22
N THR A 369 0.98 -5.45 13.95
CA THR A 369 0.64 -4.52 12.86
C THR A 369 -0.85 -4.57 12.50
N GLY A 370 -1.69 -5.17 13.36
CA GLY A 370 -3.10 -5.42 13.08
C GLY A 370 -3.34 -6.60 12.14
N ASN A 371 -4.57 -7.11 12.15
CA ASN A 371 -4.98 -8.28 11.38
C ASN A 371 -5.33 -7.90 9.92
N PRO A 372 -4.66 -8.48 8.90
CA PRO A 372 -4.92 -8.21 7.47
C PRO A 372 -6.11 -8.97 6.87
N ILE A 373 -6.93 -9.66 7.68
CA ILE A 373 -7.95 -10.61 7.18
C ILE A 373 -8.94 -9.99 6.17
N MET A 374 -9.23 -8.69 6.31
CA MET A 374 -10.12 -7.95 5.40
C MET A 374 -9.54 -7.74 4.00
N GLN A 375 -8.24 -7.95 3.81
CA GLN A 375 -7.59 -7.84 2.50
C GLN A 375 -7.34 -9.20 1.86
N LEU A 376 -7.35 -10.26 2.66
CA LEU A 376 -6.82 -11.56 2.29
C LEU A 376 -7.51 -12.16 1.05
N PRO A 377 -8.85 -12.22 0.96
CA PRO A 377 -9.52 -12.81 -0.20
C PRO A 377 -9.22 -12.08 -1.50
N PHE A 378 -9.22 -10.75 -1.47
CA PHE A 378 -9.02 -9.93 -2.66
C PHE A 378 -7.56 -9.90 -3.12
N THR A 379 -6.61 -9.96 -2.17
CA THR A 379 -5.19 -10.09 -2.50
C THR A 379 -4.87 -11.48 -3.05
N MET A 380 -5.48 -12.53 -2.50
CA MET A 380 -5.42 -13.89 -3.04
C MET A 380 -6.03 -13.93 -4.45
N ALA A 381 -7.21 -13.36 -4.66
CA ALA A 381 -7.82 -13.25 -5.99
C ALA A 381 -7.04 -12.36 -6.98
N GLY A 382 -6.04 -11.61 -6.51
CA GLY A 382 -5.25 -10.69 -7.33
C GLY A 382 -5.98 -9.42 -7.75
N PHE A 383 -7.15 -9.13 -7.16
CA PHE A 383 -8.01 -8.02 -7.54
C PHE A 383 -7.41 -6.66 -7.16
N PRO A 384 -7.63 -5.58 -7.93
CA PRO A 384 -7.22 -4.24 -7.53
C PRO A 384 -8.06 -3.74 -6.35
N MET A 385 -7.44 -3.05 -5.39
CA MET A 385 -8.06 -2.65 -4.12
C MET A 385 -7.73 -1.20 -3.77
N LEU A 386 -8.76 -0.42 -3.47
CA LEU A 386 -8.68 0.98 -3.07
C LEU A 386 -9.22 1.15 -1.64
N ASN A 387 -8.39 1.65 -0.72
CA ASN A 387 -8.82 2.14 0.58
C ASN A 387 -9.09 3.65 0.49
N ILE A 388 -10.25 4.08 0.99
CA ILE A 388 -10.58 5.48 1.21
C ILE A 388 -10.88 5.65 2.71
N PRO A 389 -10.28 6.64 3.40
CA PRO A 389 -10.63 6.95 4.79
C PRO A 389 -12.10 7.28 4.95
N PHE A 390 -12.73 6.80 6.02
CA PHE A 390 -14.10 7.13 6.36
C PHE A 390 -14.27 7.20 7.88
N GLY A 391 -14.15 8.40 8.43
CA GLY A 391 -14.40 8.68 9.83
C GLY A 391 -13.33 8.19 10.81
N MET A 392 -13.66 8.28 12.09
CA MET A 392 -12.79 8.00 13.23
C MET A 392 -13.50 7.12 14.26
N VAL A 393 -12.74 6.31 14.99
CA VAL A 393 -13.16 5.61 16.21
C VAL A 393 -12.17 6.01 17.31
N ASP A 394 -12.65 6.66 18.37
CA ASP A 394 -11.81 7.10 19.50
C ASP A 394 -10.56 7.90 19.06
N GLY A 395 -10.73 8.77 18.06
CA GLY A 395 -9.64 9.59 17.51
C GLY A 395 -8.69 8.85 16.55
N LEU A 396 -8.96 7.58 16.22
CA LEU A 396 -8.19 6.78 15.28
C LEU A 396 -8.94 6.62 13.95
N PRO A 397 -8.28 6.82 12.80
CA PRO A 397 -8.91 6.64 11.51
C PRO A 397 -9.35 5.19 11.27
N VAL A 398 -10.47 5.07 10.56
CA VAL A 398 -10.90 3.84 9.91
C VAL A 398 -11.20 4.12 8.44
N GLY A 399 -11.10 3.10 7.60
CA GLY A 399 -11.33 3.22 6.16
C GLY A 399 -12.27 2.15 5.64
N VAL A 400 -12.82 2.43 4.45
CA VAL A 400 -13.56 1.47 3.64
C VAL A 400 -12.77 1.09 2.40
N GLN A 401 -12.93 -0.15 1.99
CA GLN A 401 -12.18 -0.80 0.93
C GLN A 401 -13.09 -1.14 -0.23
N PHE A 402 -12.66 -0.77 -1.43
CA PHE A 402 -13.30 -1.08 -2.70
C PHE A 402 -12.40 -2.01 -3.50
N SER A 403 -12.88 -3.20 -3.84
CA SER A 403 -12.15 -4.16 -4.69
C SER A 403 -12.84 -4.33 -6.03
N GLY A 404 -12.11 -4.06 -7.11
CA GLY A 404 -12.60 -4.27 -8.48
C GLY A 404 -12.25 -5.65 -9.03
N ARG A 405 -12.61 -5.88 -10.29
CA ARG A 405 -12.25 -7.09 -11.03
C ARG A 405 -10.76 -7.11 -11.36
N PHE A 406 -10.18 -8.31 -11.44
CA PHE A 406 -8.81 -8.48 -11.90
C PHE A 406 -8.59 -7.80 -13.27
N GLY A 407 -7.59 -6.93 -13.37
CA GLY A 407 -7.24 -6.21 -14.60
C GLY A 407 -8.08 -4.97 -14.89
N HIS A 408 -9.00 -4.58 -14.00
CA HIS A 408 -9.86 -3.39 -14.17
C HIS A 408 -9.43 -2.23 -13.26
N ASP A 409 -8.12 -2.05 -13.06
CA ASP A 409 -7.52 -1.02 -12.19
C ASP A 409 -8.03 0.38 -12.51
N GLU A 410 -8.09 0.76 -13.78
CA GLU A 410 -8.54 2.08 -14.25
C GLU A 410 -10.02 2.32 -13.90
N GLY A 411 -10.84 1.28 -13.96
CA GLY A 411 -12.25 1.34 -13.55
C GLY A 411 -12.40 1.56 -12.05
N VAL A 412 -11.50 1.00 -11.22
CA VAL A 412 -11.50 1.26 -9.78
C VAL A 412 -11.21 2.72 -9.49
N PHE A 413 -10.27 3.37 -10.20
CA PHE A 413 -10.04 4.80 -10.04
C PHE A 413 -11.18 5.66 -10.57
N ASP A 414 -11.79 5.30 -11.69
CA ASP A 414 -12.95 6.04 -12.22
C ASP A 414 -14.10 6.10 -11.20
N PHE A 415 -14.42 4.98 -10.55
CA PHE A 415 -15.37 4.98 -9.44
C PHE A 415 -14.81 5.63 -8.18
N GLY A 416 -13.54 5.39 -7.86
CA GLY A 416 -12.84 5.86 -6.67
C GLY A 416 -12.88 7.37 -6.51
N ARG A 417 -12.69 8.13 -7.59
CA ARG A 417 -12.79 9.60 -7.57
C ARG A 417 -14.16 10.09 -7.07
N ARG A 418 -15.24 9.44 -7.52
CA ARG A 418 -16.61 9.78 -7.09
C ARG A 418 -16.87 9.31 -5.66
N LEU A 419 -16.37 8.12 -5.30
CA LEU A 419 -16.49 7.58 -3.95
C LEU A 419 -15.76 8.43 -2.90
N GLU A 420 -14.57 8.95 -3.21
CA GLU A 420 -13.84 9.87 -2.34
C GLU A 420 -14.63 11.14 -2.07
N ILE A 421 -15.21 11.74 -3.13
CA ILE A 421 -16.09 12.91 -2.99
C ILE A 421 -17.34 12.57 -2.17
N ALA A 422 -17.94 11.40 -2.39
CA ALA A 422 -19.14 10.97 -1.68
C ALA A 422 -18.87 10.68 -0.20
N LEU A 423 -17.70 10.17 0.16
CA LEU A 423 -17.32 9.84 1.55
C LEU A 423 -16.83 11.06 2.34
N ASN A 424 -16.31 12.10 1.66
CA ASN A 424 -15.83 13.33 2.30
C ASN A 424 -16.92 14.41 2.48
N ASN A 425 -18.08 14.27 1.83
CA ASN A 425 -19.24 15.18 1.90
C ASN A 425 -20.45 14.48 2.49
#